data_AF-A0A915ZGL3-F1
#
_entry.id   AF-A0A915ZGL3-F1
#
_cell.length_a   1.000
_cell.length_b   1.000
_cell.length_c   1.000
_cell.angle_alpha   90.00
_cell.angle_beta   90.00
_cell.angle_gamma   90.00
#
_symmetry.space_group_name_H-M   'P 1'
#
loop_
_entity.id
_entity.type
_entity.pdbx_description
1 polymer ?
#
loop_
_entity_poly.entity_id
_entity_poly.type
_entity_poly.pdbx_seq_one_letter_code
_entity_poly.pdbx_strand_id
1 'polypeptide(L)'
;MEVISLFTEFVKRPGLDKLGRPIRLRINYFEITDFPFNNVYHYEIMSDVTMPEDNTNNVDRRPPRIFKIRIKKVAEIHMEEINMFLDRRGLMTSNVLTGIMALNVLIHHMPSMMLKRRGEYFVLIRQFNTDSEKVLNKRTIEELRDISERDRLKIENFLKNLKFYATHDENALNRRFRISKVTNTSDSNTTTFDDNGNQTDVASYFQRKYNMQLQHPFLPCIVIREETYLPLEVCNVVEGQLFMRKLNERHGKYDCQPSQSRANKINQGIGILNYQQDEYMQQFDFRVSNEMAITQARILPAPNYSIILLLEIVQEMQVWLKAGNDAKAQPQLILCILPNTGVSLYDAEIKRVGDTVTGVVTLCIQSRNMFAIKKQYWVNVYLKINAKLGGMNSFINPSQLLFVSESPTIILGASVIHPVPGDTSRPSIAAVAASIDAMASRYVASIRVQQEVISHLADMTK
;
A
#
# COMPACT_ATOMS: atom_id res chain seq x y z
N MET A 1 -8.10 3.92 -37.14
CA MET A 1 -7.57 3.16 -35.99
C MET A 1 -6.11 2.80 -36.26
N GLU A 2 -5.32 3.74 -36.81
CA GLU A 2 -4.15 3.42 -37.66
C GLU A 2 -2.95 4.36 -37.42
N VAL A 3 -2.80 4.90 -36.20
CA VAL A 3 -1.71 5.85 -35.88
C VAL A 3 -0.88 5.41 -34.66
N ILE A 4 -1.17 4.27 -34.03
CA ILE A 4 -0.45 3.84 -32.81
C ILE A 4 0.88 3.10 -33.14
N SER A 5 1.17 2.79 -34.40
CA SER A 5 2.36 2.01 -34.79
C SER A 5 3.61 2.85 -35.08
N LEU A 6 3.57 4.17 -34.97
CA LEU A 6 4.72 5.04 -35.23
C LEU A 6 5.27 5.60 -33.91
N PHE A 7 6.32 4.94 -33.43
CA PHE A 7 7.22 5.31 -32.33
C PHE A 7 6.70 5.21 -30.90
N THR A 8 7.19 4.17 -30.19
CA THR A 8 8.10 4.40 -29.07
C THR A 8 9.12 3.27 -29.01
N GLU A 9 10.07 3.22 -29.94
CA GLU A 9 11.34 2.60 -29.56
C GLU A 9 11.91 3.48 -28.45
N PHE A 10 12.05 2.92 -27.25
CA PHE A 10 12.71 3.64 -26.16
C PHE A 10 14.07 4.13 -26.66
N VAL A 11 14.29 5.44 -26.57
CA VAL A 11 15.54 6.05 -27.03
C VAL A 11 16.69 5.40 -26.28
N LYS A 12 17.71 4.92 -27.02
CA LYS A 12 18.91 4.36 -26.41
C LYS A 12 19.54 5.40 -25.49
N ARG A 13 20.00 4.98 -24.32
CA ARG A 13 20.70 5.84 -23.36
C ARG A 13 21.88 6.52 -24.08
N PRO A 14 21.97 7.86 -24.13
CA PRO A 14 23.01 8.55 -24.88
C PRO A 14 24.40 8.43 -24.24
N GLY A 15 24.48 8.12 -22.94
CA GLY A 15 25.73 7.91 -22.22
C GLY A 15 25.56 7.98 -20.70
N LEU A 16 26.68 8.08 -19.99
CA LEU A 16 26.73 8.34 -18.55
C LEU A 16 27.17 9.77 -18.29
N ASP A 17 26.49 10.44 -17.37
CA ASP A 17 26.80 11.80 -16.97
C ASP A 17 28.10 11.87 -16.13
N LYS A 18 28.83 12.98 -16.31
CA LYS A 18 30.08 13.30 -15.62
C LYS A 18 29.94 14.49 -14.65
N LEU A 19 28.75 15.05 -14.45
CA LEU A 19 28.54 16.19 -13.56
C LEU A 19 28.46 15.80 -12.07
N GLY A 20 28.93 16.68 -11.19
CA GLY A 20 28.89 16.47 -9.73
C GLY A 20 30.03 15.63 -9.15
N ARG A 21 30.09 15.53 -7.83
CA ARG A 21 31.17 14.82 -7.10
C ARG A 21 30.88 13.31 -7.00
N PRO A 22 31.85 12.42 -7.24
CA PRO A 22 31.64 10.97 -7.14
C PRO A 22 31.43 10.54 -5.67
N ILE A 23 30.57 9.53 -5.48
CA ILE A 23 30.34 8.86 -4.18
C ILE A 23 30.04 7.38 -4.41
N ARG A 24 30.48 6.52 -3.50
CA ARG A 24 30.11 5.11 -3.50
C ARG A 24 28.83 4.90 -2.70
N LEU A 25 27.85 4.22 -3.27
CA LEU A 25 26.60 3.86 -2.61
C LEU A 25 26.46 2.35 -2.52
N ARG A 26 25.99 1.88 -1.37
CA ARG A 26 25.48 0.51 -1.22
C ARG A 26 24.01 0.52 -1.59
N ILE A 27 23.60 -0.33 -2.52
CA ILE A 27 22.21 -0.43 -2.98
C ILE A 27 21.61 -1.77 -2.57
N ASN A 28 20.29 -1.82 -2.42
CA ASN A 28 19.53 -3.04 -2.11
C ASN A 28 19.40 -3.97 -3.35
N TYR A 29 20.49 -4.14 -4.07
CA TYR A 29 20.63 -5.04 -5.21
C TYR A 29 21.68 -6.08 -4.85
N PHE A 30 21.39 -7.34 -5.14
CA PHE A 30 22.28 -8.47 -4.87
C PHE A 30 22.64 -9.09 -6.20
N GLU A 31 23.93 -9.09 -6.53
CA GLU A 31 24.39 -9.52 -7.85
C GLU A 31 24.20 -11.03 -8.02
N ILE A 32 23.76 -11.43 -9.21
CA ILE A 32 23.79 -12.83 -9.63
C ILE A 32 25.22 -13.09 -10.06
N THR A 33 25.95 -13.91 -9.29
CA THR A 33 27.37 -14.19 -9.52
C THR A 33 27.59 -15.26 -10.57
N ASP A 34 26.70 -16.26 -10.59
CA ASP A 34 26.72 -17.35 -11.58
C ASP A 34 25.35 -17.45 -12.23
N PHE A 35 25.35 -17.56 -13.56
CA PHE A 35 24.15 -17.64 -14.37
C PHE A 35 24.08 -19.00 -15.07
N PRO A 36 22.88 -19.61 -15.25
CA PRO A 36 22.75 -20.91 -15.88
C PRO A 36 23.27 -20.85 -17.31
N PHE A 37 24.17 -21.77 -17.67
CA PHE A 37 24.68 -21.89 -19.04
C PHE A 37 23.90 -22.90 -19.87
N ASN A 38 23.26 -23.88 -19.22
CA ASN A 38 22.50 -24.93 -19.90
C ASN A 38 21.11 -24.47 -20.29
N ASN A 39 20.60 -24.96 -21.43
CA ASN A 39 19.22 -24.69 -21.84
C ASN A 39 18.23 -25.17 -20.78
N VAL A 40 17.23 -24.34 -20.51
CA VAL A 40 16.18 -24.63 -19.53
C VAL A 40 14.90 -25.02 -20.27
N TYR A 41 14.23 -26.08 -19.84
CA TYR A 41 13.00 -26.52 -20.47
C TYR A 41 11.77 -25.99 -19.73
N HIS A 42 10.87 -25.33 -20.45
CA HIS A 42 9.61 -24.82 -19.91
C HIS A 42 8.50 -25.84 -20.16
N TYR A 43 7.87 -26.29 -19.07
CA TYR A 43 6.73 -27.21 -19.08
C TYR A 43 5.48 -26.54 -18.53
N GLU A 44 4.34 -26.78 -19.18
CA GLU A 44 3.02 -26.47 -18.67
C GLU A 44 2.49 -27.66 -17.85
N ILE A 45 2.05 -27.36 -16.63
CA ILE A 45 1.48 -28.35 -15.71
C ILE A 45 -0.03 -28.11 -15.62
N MET A 46 -0.81 -29.07 -16.11
CA MET A 46 -2.26 -29.08 -15.98
C MET A 46 -2.66 -30.05 -14.87
N SER A 47 -3.51 -29.63 -13.95
CA SER A 47 -4.05 -30.48 -12.89
C SER A 47 -5.58 -30.48 -12.93
N ASP A 48 -6.16 -31.68 -13.12
CA ASP A 48 -7.60 -31.88 -13.00
C ASP A 48 -7.91 -32.34 -11.57
N VAL A 49 -8.69 -31.53 -10.85
CA VAL A 49 -9.19 -31.88 -9.51
C VAL A 49 -10.62 -32.35 -9.66
N THR A 50 -10.84 -33.67 -9.65
CA THR A 50 -12.19 -34.22 -9.54
C THR A 50 -12.64 -34.08 -8.08
N MET A 51 -13.47 -33.08 -7.78
CA MET A 51 -14.18 -33.01 -6.51
C MET A 51 -15.38 -33.96 -6.60
N PRO A 52 -15.51 -34.98 -5.73
CA PRO A 52 -16.76 -35.73 -5.65
C PRO A 52 -17.88 -34.77 -5.23
N GLU A 53 -19.07 -34.92 -5.81
CA GLU A 53 -20.25 -34.12 -5.43
C GLU A 53 -20.57 -34.34 -3.95
N ASP A 54 -20.60 -33.25 -3.18
CA ASP A 54 -20.90 -33.22 -1.74
C ASP A 54 -22.39 -33.55 -1.50
N ASN A 55 -22.78 -34.83 -1.56
CA ASN A 55 -24.15 -35.28 -1.28
C ASN A 55 -24.29 -36.09 0.02
N THR A 56 -23.32 -36.04 0.93
CA THR A 56 -23.43 -36.72 2.23
C THR A 56 -23.13 -35.79 3.40
N ASN A 57 -24.14 -35.56 4.25
CA ASN A 57 -24.08 -34.85 5.53
C ASN A 57 -23.13 -35.49 6.58
N ASN A 58 -22.28 -36.44 6.19
CA ASN A 58 -21.42 -37.19 7.08
C ASN A 58 -19.96 -36.76 6.87
N VAL A 59 -19.46 -35.96 7.81
CA VAL A 59 -18.16 -35.29 7.76
C VAL A 59 -16.98 -36.28 7.87
N ASP A 60 -17.20 -37.44 8.49
CA ASP A 60 -16.11 -38.29 9.00
C ASP A 60 -15.46 -39.23 7.97
N ARG A 61 -15.86 -39.19 6.69
CA ARG A 61 -15.27 -40.04 5.63
C ARG A 61 -15.13 -39.33 4.29
N ARG A 62 -14.34 -38.26 4.25
CA ARG A 62 -13.92 -37.68 2.96
C ARG A 62 -12.95 -38.64 2.27
N PRO A 63 -13.25 -39.16 1.05
CA PRO A 63 -12.31 -40.00 0.33
C PRO A 63 -11.03 -39.21 -0.04
N PRO A 64 -9.89 -39.89 -0.22
CA PRO A 64 -8.65 -39.23 -0.63
C PRO A 64 -8.87 -38.50 -1.96
N ARG A 65 -8.41 -37.24 -2.03
CA ARG A 65 -8.48 -36.44 -3.25
C ARG A 65 -7.53 -37.05 -4.28
N ILE A 66 -8.07 -37.46 -5.43
CA ILE A 66 -7.28 -37.98 -6.55
C ILE A 66 -6.93 -36.81 -7.46
N PHE A 67 -5.63 -36.66 -7.76
CA PHE A 67 -5.12 -35.62 -8.65
C PHE A 67 -4.59 -36.27 -9.93
N LYS A 68 -5.04 -35.80 -11.09
CA LYS A 68 -4.45 -36.16 -12.38
C LYS A 68 -3.58 -35.00 -12.85
N ILE A 69 -2.26 -35.24 -12.96
CA ILE A 69 -1.28 -34.25 -13.41
C ILE A 69 -0.87 -34.59 -14.83
N ARG A 70 -0.97 -33.63 -15.76
CA ARG A 70 -0.43 -33.72 -17.12
C ARG A 70 0.67 -32.69 -17.29
N ILE A 71 1.81 -33.12 -17.81
CA ILE A 71 3.00 -32.27 -18.04
C ILE A 71 3.25 -32.21 -19.54
N LYS A 72 3.33 -31.00 -20.10
CA LYS A 72 3.56 -30.77 -21.53
C LYS A 72 4.74 -29.84 -21.75
N LYS A 73 5.71 -30.22 -22.61
CA LYS A 73 6.82 -29.33 -23.01
C LYS A 73 6.25 -28.19 -23.87
N VAL A 74 6.51 -26.94 -23.47
CA VAL A 74 6.04 -25.73 -24.17
C VAL A 74 7.17 -25.09 -24.97
N ALA A 75 8.33 -24.90 -24.33
CA ALA A 75 9.45 -24.18 -24.93
C ALA A 75 10.78 -24.69 -24.38
N GLU A 76 11.84 -24.38 -25.12
CA GLU A 76 13.23 -24.53 -24.71
C GLU A 76 13.85 -23.14 -24.64
N ILE A 77 14.35 -22.79 -23.47
CA ILE A 77 14.91 -21.49 -23.14
C ILE A 77 16.41 -21.57 -23.36
N HIS A 78 16.88 -20.83 -24.36
CA HIS A 78 18.30 -20.76 -24.70
C HIS A 78 18.97 -19.70 -23.83
N MET A 79 19.78 -20.13 -22.86
CA MET A 79 20.40 -19.21 -21.89
C MET A 79 21.47 -18.33 -22.52
N GLU A 80 22.10 -18.77 -23.61
CA GLU A 80 23.07 -17.98 -24.37
C GLU A 80 22.48 -16.65 -24.86
N GLU A 81 21.24 -16.67 -25.36
CA GLU A 81 20.57 -15.46 -25.85
C GLU A 81 20.28 -14.46 -24.71
N ILE A 82 20.00 -14.96 -23.50
CA ILE A 82 19.82 -14.13 -22.32
C ILE A 82 21.14 -13.49 -21.92
N ASN A 83 22.24 -14.26 -21.92
CA ASN A 83 23.58 -13.73 -21.65
C ASN A 83 23.97 -12.65 -22.68
N MET A 84 23.71 -12.89 -23.97
CA MET A 84 23.91 -11.87 -25.00
C MET A 84 23.08 -10.62 -24.75
N PHE A 85 21.83 -10.75 -24.32
CA PHE A 85 20.97 -9.61 -23.98
C PHE A 85 21.52 -8.83 -22.77
N LEU A 86 21.92 -9.51 -21.69
CA LEU A 86 22.50 -8.89 -20.50
C LEU A 86 23.81 -8.14 -20.82
N ASP A 87 24.62 -8.70 -21.72
CA ASP A 87 25.86 -8.08 -22.22
C ASP A 87 25.62 -6.97 -23.25
N ARG A 88 24.36 -6.59 -23.50
CA ARG A 88 23.97 -5.55 -24.47
C ARG A 88 24.32 -5.89 -25.92
N ARG A 89 24.51 -7.18 -26.22
CA ARG A 89 24.81 -7.72 -27.55
C ARG A 89 23.55 -8.26 -28.25
N GLY A 90 22.50 -8.60 -27.50
CA GLY A 90 21.23 -9.14 -28.00
C GLY A 90 20.05 -8.16 -27.91
N LEU A 91 18.97 -8.46 -28.63
CA LEU A 91 17.68 -7.77 -28.55
C LEU A 91 16.77 -8.44 -27.51
N MET A 92 15.73 -7.73 -27.06
CA MET A 92 14.72 -8.31 -26.17
C MET A 92 13.75 -9.19 -26.95
N THR A 93 14.06 -10.48 -27.06
CA THR A 93 13.23 -11.47 -27.76
C THR A 93 12.24 -12.16 -26.82
N SER A 94 11.32 -12.96 -27.38
CA SER A 94 10.38 -13.76 -26.59
C SER A 94 11.10 -14.80 -25.71
N ASN A 95 12.22 -15.35 -26.17
CA ASN A 95 13.06 -16.28 -25.40
C ASN A 95 13.67 -15.56 -24.18
N VAL A 96 14.18 -14.34 -24.36
CA VAL A 96 14.69 -13.51 -23.25
C VAL A 96 13.61 -13.21 -22.21
N LEU A 97 12.40 -12.81 -22.64
CA LEU A 97 11.28 -12.56 -21.72
C LEU A 97 10.87 -13.83 -20.96
N THR A 98 10.80 -14.96 -21.65
CA THR A 98 10.49 -16.27 -21.04
C THR A 98 11.59 -16.69 -20.06
N GLY A 99 12.84 -16.41 -20.39
CA GLY A 99 13.99 -16.64 -19.51
C GLY A 99 13.95 -15.80 -18.24
N ILE A 100 13.67 -14.49 -18.35
CA ILE A 100 13.49 -13.61 -17.17
C ILE A 100 12.34 -14.13 -16.29
N MET A 101 11.24 -14.57 -16.89
CA MET A 101 10.13 -15.20 -16.15
C MET A 101 10.58 -16.48 -15.44
N ALA A 102 11.36 -17.34 -16.09
CA ALA A 102 11.87 -18.58 -15.49
C ALA A 102 12.81 -18.30 -14.29
N LEU A 103 13.70 -17.31 -14.41
CA LEU A 103 14.56 -16.87 -13.30
C LEU A 103 13.74 -16.29 -12.15
N ASN A 104 12.69 -15.53 -12.47
CA ASN A 104 11.77 -15.03 -11.45
C ASN A 104 11.09 -16.18 -10.69
N VAL A 105 10.66 -17.23 -11.40
CA VAL A 105 10.09 -18.44 -10.79
C VAL A 105 11.13 -19.12 -9.89
N LEU A 106 12.37 -19.26 -10.34
CA LEU A 106 13.45 -19.87 -9.55
C LEU A 106 13.71 -19.10 -8.23
N ILE A 107 13.85 -17.77 -8.31
CA ILE A 107 14.06 -16.90 -7.12
C ILE A 107 12.89 -16.97 -6.13
N HIS A 108 11.67 -17.16 -6.64
CA HIS A 108 10.45 -17.20 -5.83
C HIS A 108 10.10 -18.60 -5.33
N HIS A 109 10.74 -19.66 -5.82
CA HIS A 109 10.34 -21.05 -5.53
C HIS A 109 10.44 -21.38 -4.04
N MET A 110 11.66 -21.37 -3.48
CA MET A 110 11.89 -21.68 -2.08
C MET A 110 11.15 -20.73 -1.12
N PRO A 111 11.16 -19.39 -1.33
CA PRO A 111 10.39 -18.48 -0.49
C PRO A 111 8.88 -18.71 -0.58
N SER A 112 8.33 -19.19 -1.70
CA SER A 112 6.90 -19.53 -1.82
C SER A 112 6.51 -20.77 -1.02
N MET A 113 7.46 -21.67 -0.78
CA MET A 113 7.26 -22.84 0.06
C MET A 113 7.38 -22.51 1.56
N MET A 114 8.29 -21.59 1.90
CA MET A 114 8.63 -21.27 3.30
C MET A 114 7.83 -20.10 3.89
N LEU A 115 7.48 -19.11 3.06
CA LEU A 115 6.92 -17.84 3.50
C LEU A 115 5.55 -17.58 2.88
N LYS A 116 4.78 -16.68 3.49
CA LYS A 116 3.49 -16.30 2.93
C LYS A 116 3.68 -15.33 1.77
N ARG A 117 3.48 -15.80 0.54
CA ARG A 117 3.48 -14.95 -0.66
C ARG A 117 2.29 -13.98 -0.69
N ARG A 118 2.57 -12.72 -1.05
CA ARG A 118 1.64 -11.60 -1.22
C ARG A 118 2.06 -10.77 -2.43
N GLY A 119 1.50 -11.08 -3.60
CA GLY A 119 1.96 -10.49 -4.86
C GLY A 119 3.41 -10.87 -5.12
N GLU A 120 4.27 -9.86 -5.21
CA GLU A 120 5.73 -9.98 -5.35
C GLU A 120 6.48 -10.03 -4.01
N TYR A 121 5.77 -9.93 -2.88
CA TYR A 121 6.37 -9.91 -1.54
C TYR A 121 6.22 -11.25 -0.84
N PHE A 122 7.18 -11.58 0.02
CA PHE A 122 7.09 -12.67 0.97
C PHE A 122 7.04 -12.12 2.39
N VAL A 123 6.10 -12.64 3.19
CA VAL A 123 5.90 -12.19 4.57
C VAL A 123 6.28 -13.34 5.51
N LEU A 124 7.30 -13.09 6.33
CA LEU A 124 7.59 -13.92 7.49
C LEU A 124 6.66 -13.50 8.63
N ILE A 125 5.75 -14.38 9.00
CA ILE A 125 4.85 -14.17 10.13
C ILE A 125 5.63 -14.56 11.38
N ARG A 126 6.18 -13.58 12.08
CA ARG A 126 6.63 -13.78 13.45
C ARG A 126 5.40 -13.66 14.33
N GLN A 127 5.25 -14.54 15.32
CA GLN A 127 4.30 -14.32 16.40
C GLN A 127 4.67 -12.99 17.06
N PHE A 128 3.96 -11.93 16.67
CA PHE A 128 3.84 -10.79 17.52
C PHE A 128 2.99 -11.30 18.68
N ASN A 129 3.56 -11.32 19.89
CA ASN A 129 2.74 -11.20 21.09
C ASN A 129 1.88 -9.97 20.86
N THR A 130 0.66 -10.18 20.39
CA THR A 130 -0.27 -9.10 20.11
C THR A 130 -0.50 -8.41 21.44
N ASP A 131 -0.27 -7.11 21.46
CA ASP A 131 -0.94 -6.18 22.36
C ASP A 131 -2.47 -6.30 22.12
N SER A 132 -3.08 -7.42 22.52
CA SER A 132 -4.53 -7.65 22.51
C SER A 132 -5.27 -6.60 23.35
N GLU A 133 -4.56 -5.86 24.20
CA GLU A 133 -5.02 -4.75 25.04
C GLU A 133 -5.54 -3.51 24.27
N LYS A 134 -5.36 -3.40 22.95
CA LYS A 134 -5.47 -2.09 22.26
C LYS A 134 -6.63 -1.92 21.28
N VAL A 135 -7.48 -2.93 21.06
CA VAL A 135 -8.66 -2.80 20.17
C VAL A 135 -9.78 -1.95 20.81
N LEU A 136 -9.88 -2.00 22.15
CA LEU A 136 -10.93 -1.29 22.90
C LEU A 136 -10.39 -0.26 23.90
N ASN A 137 -9.06 -0.06 23.97
CA ASN A 137 -8.41 0.66 25.10
C ASN A 137 -8.86 0.12 26.48
N LYS A 138 -9.18 -1.17 26.55
CA LYS A 138 -9.54 -1.87 27.78
C LYS A 138 -8.35 -2.69 28.22
N ARG A 139 -7.92 -2.50 29.46
CA ARG A 139 -6.62 -3.02 29.95
C ARG A 139 -6.76 -4.40 30.57
N THR A 140 -7.97 -4.81 30.93
CA THR A 140 -8.22 -6.12 31.53
C THR A 140 -9.45 -6.80 30.90
N ILE A 141 -9.49 -8.13 30.98
CA ILE A 141 -10.57 -8.95 30.41
C ILE A 141 -11.88 -8.73 31.18
N GLU A 142 -11.81 -8.36 32.46
CA GLU A 142 -12.97 -8.06 33.30
C GLU A 142 -13.70 -6.78 32.88
N GLU A 143 -13.01 -5.81 32.27
CA GLU A 143 -13.63 -4.60 31.71
C GLU A 143 -14.52 -4.88 30.49
N LEU A 144 -14.48 -6.11 29.95
CA LEU A 144 -15.34 -6.62 28.88
C LEU A 144 -16.65 -7.24 29.39
N ARG A 145 -16.95 -7.12 30.69
CA ARG A 145 -18.23 -7.59 31.24
C ARG A 145 -19.42 -6.72 30.81
N ASP A 146 -19.22 -5.41 30.69
CA ASP A 146 -20.26 -4.43 30.34
C ASP A 146 -19.93 -3.73 29.00
N ILE A 147 -19.83 -4.51 27.92
CA ILE A 147 -19.54 -3.96 26.59
C ILE A 147 -20.78 -3.20 26.08
N SER A 148 -20.62 -1.92 25.77
CA SER A 148 -21.67 -1.14 25.13
C SER A 148 -22.02 -1.69 23.74
N GLU A 149 -23.26 -1.55 23.28
CA GLU A 149 -23.66 -1.93 21.91
C GLU A 149 -22.74 -1.31 20.84
N ARG A 150 -22.30 -0.07 21.04
CA ARG A 150 -21.37 0.62 20.14
C ARG A 150 -20.03 -0.10 20.05
N ASP A 151 -19.50 -0.59 21.17
CA ASP A 151 -18.22 -1.29 21.20
C ASP A 151 -18.34 -2.73 20.69
N ARG A 152 -19.46 -3.41 20.97
CA ARG A 152 -19.79 -4.72 20.38
C ARG A 152 -19.81 -4.63 18.86
N LEU A 153 -20.47 -3.63 18.29
CA LEU A 153 -20.49 -3.40 16.84
C LEU A 153 -19.10 -3.11 16.25
N LYS A 154 -18.21 -2.45 16.98
CA LYS A 154 -16.81 -2.26 16.54
C LYS A 154 -16.06 -3.59 16.50
N ILE A 155 -16.19 -4.41 17.54
CA ILE A 155 -15.59 -5.74 17.63
C ILE A 155 -16.12 -6.64 16.52
N GLU A 156 -17.44 -6.70 16.34
CA GLU A 156 -18.09 -7.48 15.29
C GLU A 156 -17.58 -7.07 13.90
N ASN A 157 -17.54 -5.76 13.62
CA ASN A 157 -17.01 -5.26 12.36
C ASN A 157 -15.51 -5.55 12.18
N PHE A 158 -14.74 -5.67 13.25
CA PHE A 158 -13.33 -6.06 13.20
C PHE A 158 -13.19 -7.57 12.92
N LEU A 159 -13.86 -8.42 13.71
CA LEU A 159 -13.75 -9.88 13.64
C LEU A 159 -14.38 -10.48 12.36
N LYS A 160 -15.44 -9.90 11.79
CA LYS A 160 -16.08 -10.36 10.53
C LYS A 160 -15.10 -10.53 9.36
N ASN A 161 -14.02 -9.77 9.35
CA ASN A 161 -13.02 -9.80 8.28
C ASN A 161 -11.91 -10.82 8.51
N LEU A 162 -11.90 -11.50 9.66
CA LEU A 162 -10.92 -12.50 10.05
C LEU A 162 -11.46 -13.92 9.86
N LYS A 163 -10.55 -14.84 9.56
CA LYS A 163 -10.76 -16.28 9.57
C LYS A 163 -10.28 -16.84 10.91
N PHE A 164 -11.02 -17.80 11.42
CA PHE A 164 -10.76 -18.45 12.70
C PHE A 164 -10.70 -19.96 12.51
N TYR A 165 -10.14 -20.63 13.51
CA TYR A 165 -10.29 -22.06 13.74
C TYR A 165 -10.65 -22.29 15.20
N ALA A 166 -11.33 -23.39 15.50
CA ALA A 166 -11.78 -23.69 16.85
C ALA A 166 -10.81 -24.67 17.53
N THR A 167 -10.37 -24.37 18.74
CA THR A 167 -9.36 -25.18 19.46
C THR A 167 -9.90 -26.53 19.95
N HIS A 168 -11.22 -26.62 20.14
CA HIS A 168 -11.89 -27.86 20.57
C HIS A 168 -12.11 -28.88 19.45
N ASP A 169 -11.89 -28.51 18.18
CA ASP A 169 -12.01 -29.42 17.05
C ASP A 169 -10.65 -30.10 16.80
N GLU A 170 -10.60 -31.43 16.84
CA GLU A 170 -9.38 -32.20 16.54
C GLU A 170 -8.87 -31.94 15.10
N ASN A 171 -9.74 -31.49 14.20
CA ASN A 171 -9.43 -31.07 12.83
C ASN A 171 -9.30 -29.53 12.66
N ALA A 172 -9.10 -28.80 13.75
CA ALA A 172 -8.97 -27.33 13.85
C ALA A 172 -8.25 -26.68 12.66
N LEU A 173 -7.07 -27.18 12.28
CA LEU A 173 -6.21 -26.56 11.25
C LEU A 173 -6.83 -26.60 9.84
N ASN A 174 -7.70 -27.57 9.57
CA ASN A 174 -8.35 -27.78 8.28
C ASN A 174 -9.74 -27.13 8.19
N ARG A 175 -10.37 -26.84 9.33
CA ARG A 175 -11.72 -26.24 9.41
C ARG A 175 -11.65 -24.76 9.78
N ARG A 176 -11.35 -23.95 8.76
CA ARG A 176 -11.33 -22.48 8.88
C ARG A 176 -12.71 -21.89 8.61
N PHE A 177 -13.16 -20.98 9.46
CA PHE A 177 -14.46 -20.31 9.32
C PHE A 177 -14.35 -18.79 9.44
N ARG A 178 -15.40 -18.08 9.03
CA ARG A 178 -15.59 -16.64 9.28
C ARG A 178 -16.79 -16.46 10.17
N ILE A 179 -16.80 -15.37 10.92
CA ILE A 179 -17.91 -15.05 11.81
C ILE A 179 -19.00 -14.30 11.05
N SER A 180 -20.25 -14.55 11.42
CA SER A 180 -21.42 -13.83 10.95
C SER A 180 -21.78 -12.68 11.89
N LYS A 181 -21.84 -12.91 13.20
CA LYS A 181 -22.16 -11.89 14.21
C LYS A 181 -21.55 -12.21 15.58
N VAL A 182 -21.58 -11.24 16.48
CA VAL A 182 -21.26 -11.42 17.91
C VAL A 182 -22.57 -11.27 18.69
N THR A 183 -22.86 -12.17 19.63
CA THR A 183 -24.11 -12.14 20.40
C THR A 183 -24.18 -10.92 21.33
N ASN A 184 -25.41 -10.52 21.68
CA ASN A 184 -25.66 -9.46 22.66
C ASN A 184 -25.71 -10.01 24.10
N THR A 185 -25.73 -11.33 24.25
CA THR A 185 -25.77 -12.08 25.51
C THR A 185 -24.45 -12.80 25.76
N SER A 186 -24.12 -13.04 27.02
CA SER A 186 -22.94 -13.82 27.43
C SER A 186 -23.07 -15.30 27.08
N ASP A 187 -21.96 -16.05 27.14
CA ASP A 187 -21.93 -17.50 26.91
C ASP A 187 -22.91 -18.24 27.84
N SER A 188 -23.02 -17.84 29.11
CA SER A 188 -23.97 -18.43 30.07
C SER A 188 -25.44 -18.11 29.81
N ASN A 189 -25.73 -17.02 29.08
CA ASN A 189 -27.10 -16.56 28.83
C ASN A 189 -27.55 -16.82 27.39
N THR A 190 -26.65 -17.28 26.52
CA THR A 190 -26.95 -17.63 25.14
C THR A 190 -27.42 -19.08 25.09
N THR A 191 -28.66 -19.29 24.65
CA THR A 191 -29.21 -20.64 24.51
C THR A 191 -28.90 -21.21 23.13
N THR A 192 -28.54 -22.49 23.11
CA THR A 192 -28.29 -23.32 21.93
C THR A 192 -29.02 -24.64 22.10
N PHE A 193 -29.11 -25.43 21.03
CA PHE A 193 -29.61 -26.80 21.10
C PHE A 193 -28.44 -27.78 21.10
N ASP A 194 -28.53 -28.83 21.94
CA ASP A 194 -27.58 -29.94 21.91
C ASP A 194 -27.84 -30.88 20.73
N ASP A 195 -26.97 -31.87 20.53
CA ASP A 195 -27.09 -32.82 19.40
C ASP A 195 -28.38 -33.67 19.47
N ASN A 196 -29.05 -33.69 20.63
CA ASN A 196 -30.30 -34.40 20.89
C ASN A 196 -31.53 -33.45 20.81
N GLY A 197 -31.33 -32.18 20.45
CA GLY A 197 -32.39 -31.17 20.34
C GLY A 197 -32.85 -30.55 21.65
N ASN A 198 -32.16 -30.79 22.78
CA ASN A 198 -32.50 -30.16 24.04
C ASN A 198 -31.90 -28.76 24.14
N GLN A 199 -32.66 -27.83 24.71
CA GLN A 199 -32.18 -26.48 24.97
C GLN A 199 -31.15 -26.49 26.10
N THR A 200 -29.98 -25.92 25.85
CA THR A 200 -28.90 -25.76 26.83
C THR A 200 -28.20 -24.42 26.61
N ASP A 201 -27.53 -23.87 27.62
CA ASP A 201 -26.62 -22.74 27.40
C ASP A 201 -25.29 -23.21 26.78
N VAL A 202 -24.60 -22.29 26.11
CA VAL A 202 -23.34 -22.58 25.40
C VAL A 202 -22.24 -23.04 26.37
N ALA A 203 -22.13 -22.42 27.55
CA ALA A 203 -21.12 -22.78 28.54
C ALA A 203 -21.32 -24.22 29.05
N SER A 204 -22.54 -24.59 29.42
CA SER A 204 -22.89 -25.94 29.85
C SER A 204 -22.73 -26.98 28.75
N TYR A 205 -23.00 -26.62 27.48
CA TYR A 205 -22.78 -27.50 26.34
C TYR A 205 -21.30 -27.86 26.19
N PHE A 206 -20.41 -26.85 26.22
CA PHE A 206 -18.97 -27.06 26.11
C PHE A 206 -18.39 -27.86 27.28
N GLN A 207 -18.92 -27.65 28.50
CA GLN A 207 -18.55 -28.46 29.65
C GLN A 207 -18.99 -29.92 29.51
N ARG A 208 -20.22 -30.18 29.06
CA ARG A 208 -20.76 -31.54 28.95
C ARG A 208 -20.15 -32.32 27.78
N LYS A 209 -20.02 -31.70 26.61
CA LYS A 209 -19.59 -32.38 25.38
C LYS A 209 -18.07 -32.48 25.24
N TYR A 210 -17.35 -31.42 25.61
CA TYR A 210 -15.90 -31.35 25.40
C TYR A 210 -15.09 -31.32 26.71
N ASN A 211 -15.76 -31.42 27.86
CA ASN A 211 -15.13 -31.34 29.19
C ASN A 211 -14.29 -30.05 29.39
N MET A 212 -14.74 -28.93 28.81
CA MET A 212 -14.04 -27.64 28.87
C MET A 212 -14.79 -26.62 29.73
N GLN A 213 -14.16 -26.22 30.84
CA GLN A 213 -14.63 -25.12 31.69
C GLN A 213 -14.13 -23.79 31.15
N LEU A 214 -15.06 -22.97 30.65
CA LEU A 214 -14.79 -21.60 30.21
C LEU A 214 -14.36 -20.74 31.41
N GLN A 215 -13.29 -19.98 31.26
CA GLN A 215 -12.75 -19.10 32.32
C GLN A 215 -13.50 -17.77 32.39
N HIS A 216 -14.07 -17.33 31.27
CA HIS A 216 -14.74 -16.06 31.09
C HIS A 216 -16.13 -16.23 30.46
N PRO A 217 -17.05 -16.99 31.08
CA PRO A 217 -18.39 -17.28 30.54
C PRO A 217 -19.32 -16.05 30.48
N PHE A 218 -18.85 -14.89 30.95
CA PHE A 218 -19.53 -13.60 30.83
C PHE A 218 -19.29 -12.93 29.45
N LEU A 219 -18.35 -13.43 28.65
CA LEU A 219 -18.06 -12.91 27.31
C LEU A 219 -19.16 -13.30 26.30
N PRO A 220 -19.33 -12.55 25.19
CA PRO A 220 -20.29 -12.90 24.16
C PRO A 220 -19.79 -14.04 23.25
N CYS A 221 -20.73 -14.80 22.69
CA CYS A 221 -20.44 -15.83 21.70
C CYS A 221 -20.18 -15.24 20.32
N ILE A 222 -19.34 -15.93 19.56
CA ILE A 222 -19.22 -15.79 18.11
C ILE A 222 -20.28 -16.67 17.44
N VAL A 223 -20.98 -16.12 16.45
CA VAL A 223 -21.90 -16.88 15.60
C VAL A 223 -21.24 -17.15 14.25
N ILE A 224 -21.13 -18.42 13.86
CA ILE A 224 -20.56 -18.81 12.55
C ILE A 224 -21.65 -18.81 11.48
N ARG A 225 -22.75 -19.49 11.77
CA ARG A 225 -23.95 -19.69 10.92
C ARG A 225 -25.19 -19.60 11.81
N GLU A 226 -26.37 -19.59 11.21
CA GLU A 226 -27.63 -19.63 11.97
C GLU A 226 -27.58 -20.78 13.00
N GLU A 227 -27.86 -20.44 14.25
CA GLU A 227 -27.89 -21.37 15.40
C GLU A 227 -26.57 -22.07 15.78
N THR A 228 -25.43 -21.68 15.20
CA THR A 228 -24.10 -22.21 15.59
C THR A 228 -23.30 -21.18 16.37
N TYR A 229 -23.16 -21.40 17.68
CA TYR A 229 -22.48 -20.51 18.62
C TYR A 229 -21.16 -21.11 19.11
N LEU A 230 -20.12 -20.28 19.17
CA LEU A 230 -18.82 -20.64 19.75
C LEU A 230 -18.39 -19.59 20.80
N PRO A 231 -17.92 -20.01 21.97
CA PRO A 231 -17.25 -19.12 22.92
C PRO A 231 -16.04 -18.43 22.26
N LEU A 232 -15.77 -17.18 22.67
CA LEU A 232 -14.57 -16.46 22.21
C LEU A 232 -13.28 -17.19 22.60
N GLU A 233 -13.26 -17.84 23.77
CA GLU A 233 -12.10 -18.57 24.30
C GLU A 233 -11.65 -19.75 23.43
N VAL A 234 -12.58 -20.34 22.66
CA VAL A 234 -12.26 -21.49 21.82
C VAL A 234 -11.91 -21.10 20.38
N CYS A 235 -11.89 -19.80 20.05
CA CYS A 235 -11.70 -19.29 18.70
C CYS A 235 -10.33 -18.63 18.52
N ASN A 236 -9.44 -19.29 17.78
CA ASN A 236 -8.14 -18.72 17.42
C ASN A 236 -8.16 -18.08 16.04
N VAL A 237 -7.56 -16.89 15.91
CA VAL A 237 -7.40 -16.21 14.62
C VAL A 237 -6.37 -16.96 13.78
N VAL A 238 -6.70 -17.27 12.52
CA VAL A 238 -5.73 -17.85 11.59
C VAL A 238 -4.57 -16.88 11.37
N GLU A 239 -3.34 -17.35 11.54
CA GLU A 239 -2.14 -16.52 11.37
C GLU A 239 -1.95 -16.05 9.91
N GLY A 240 -1.29 -14.91 9.71
CA GLY A 240 -0.91 -14.43 8.37
C GLY A 240 -2.01 -13.78 7.53
N GLN A 241 -3.11 -13.36 8.17
CA GLN A 241 -4.21 -12.68 7.50
C GLN A 241 -3.91 -11.20 7.25
N LEU A 242 -4.41 -10.69 6.12
CA LEU A 242 -4.22 -9.29 5.73
C LEU A 242 -5.17 -8.40 6.52
N PHE A 243 -4.64 -7.33 7.09
CA PHE A 243 -5.45 -6.23 7.59
C PHE A 243 -5.72 -5.23 6.44
N MET A 244 -6.92 -5.30 5.86
CA MET A 244 -7.30 -4.52 4.67
C MET A 244 -7.73 -3.07 4.97
N ARG A 245 -7.83 -2.68 6.24
CA ARG A 245 -8.29 -1.34 6.63
C ARG A 245 -7.13 -0.37 6.81
N LYS A 246 -7.45 0.92 6.70
CA LYS A 246 -6.50 1.99 7.01
C LYS A 246 -6.01 1.85 8.46
N LEU A 247 -4.70 1.76 8.64
CA LEU A 247 -4.08 1.75 9.96
C LEU A 247 -4.20 3.12 10.62
N ASN A 248 -4.33 3.14 11.94
CA ASN A 248 -4.24 4.38 12.73
C ASN A 248 -2.84 5.00 12.60
N GLU A 249 -2.74 6.34 12.65
CA GLU A 249 -1.50 7.12 12.45
C GLU A 249 -0.33 6.66 13.35
N ARG A 250 -0.63 6.09 14.52
CA ARG A 250 0.38 5.58 15.45
C ARG A 250 1.21 4.43 14.86
N HIS A 251 0.64 3.63 13.97
CA HIS A 251 1.34 2.51 13.36
C HIS A 251 2.34 2.93 12.27
N GLY A 252 2.17 4.11 11.66
CA GLY A 252 3.10 4.59 10.63
C GLY A 252 4.52 4.83 11.13
N LYS A 253 4.72 4.95 12.45
CA LYS A 253 6.05 5.12 13.04
C LYS A 253 6.90 3.84 13.04
N TYR A 254 6.30 2.65 12.94
CA TYR A 254 7.06 1.40 12.93
C TYR A 254 7.89 1.22 11.65
N ASP A 255 7.42 1.77 10.54
CA ASP A 255 8.07 1.66 9.23
C ASP A 255 9.13 2.75 8.98
N CYS A 256 9.10 3.83 9.75
CA CYS A 256 10.07 4.93 9.66
C CYS A 256 11.40 4.54 10.31
N GLN A 257 12.33 3.97 9.54
CA GLN A 257 13.62 3.49 10.04
C GLN A 257 14.79 4.22 9.40
N PRO A 258 15.84 4.57 10.17
CA PRO A 258 17.09 5.10 9.61
C PRO A 258 17.68 4.14 8.57
N SER A 259 18.33 4.71 7.54
CA SER A 259 18.90 3.95 6.41
C SER A 259 19.79 2.79 6.86
N GLN A 260 20.65 2.99 7.87
CA GLN A 260 21.51 1.96 8.41
C GLN A 260 20.73 0.79 9.04
N SER A 261 19.69 1.11 9.83
CA SER A 261 18.84 0.08 10.45
C SER A 261 18.08 -0.73 9.38
N ARG A 262 17.58 -0.04 8.34
CA ARG A 262 16.93 -0.68 7.19
C ARG A 262 17.90 -1.59 6.44
N ALA A 263 19.14 -1.14 6.19
CA ALA A 263 20.15 -1.95 5.52
C ALA A 263 20.50 -3.22 6.30
N ASN A 264 20.66 -3.12 7.62
CA ASN A 264 20.91 -4.28 8.49
C ASN A 264 19.76 -5.29 8.41
N LYS A 265 18.50 -4.82 8.38
CA LYS A 265 17.32 -5.70 8.25
C LYS A 265 17.23 -6.37 6.89
N ILE A 266 17.60 -5.68 5.81
CA ILE A 266 17.65 -6.28 4.47
C ILE A 266 18.69 -7.40 4.45
N ASN A 267 19.88 -7.18 5.01
CA ASN A 267 20.91 -8.23 5.10
C ASN A 267 20.47 -9.42 5.96
N GLN A 268 19.77 -9.16 7.08
CA GLN A 268 19.13 -10.22 7.86
C GLN A 268 18.09 -11.00 7.04
N GLY A 269 17.31 -10.30 6.21
CA GLY A 269 16.34 -10.89 5.29
C GLY A 269 16.99 -11.85 4.28
N ILE A 270 18.11 -11.46 3.69
CA ILE A 270 18.89 -12.35 2.80
C ILE A 270 19.39 -13.59 3.54
N GLY A 271 19.84 -13.43 4.80
CA GLY A 271 20.23 -14.56 5.63
C GLY A 271 19.08 -15.54 5.92
N ILE A 272 17.83 -15.06 5.99
CA ILE A 272 16.64 -15.91 6.14
C ILE A 272 16.32 -16.66 4.85
N LEU A 273 16.47 -16.00 3.70
CA LEU A 273 16.22 -16.61 2.39
C LEU A 273 17.29 -17.66 2.03
N ASN A 274 18.53 -17.46 2.47
CA ASN A 274 19.62 -18.43 2.39
C ASN A 274 19.82 -19.03 0.99
N TYR A 275 19.77 -18.19 -0.05
CA TYR A 275 19.84 -18.59 -1.46
C TYR A 275 21.09 -19.42 -1.81
N GLN A 276 22.20 -19.27 -1.07
CA GLN A 276 23.41 -20.06 -1.29
C GLN A 276 23.23 -21.56 -1.03
N GLN A 277 22.32 -21.93 -0.13
CA GLN A 277 22.02 -23.31 0.23
C GLN A 277 20.74 -23.84 -0.45
N ASP A 278 20.14 -23.06 -1.36
CA ASP A 278 18.96 -23.48 -2.10
C ASP A 278 19.34 -24.54 -3.15
N GLU A 279 18.89 -25.77 -2.93
CA GLU A 279 19.15 -26.92 -3.80
C GLU A 279 18.68 -26.65 -5.24
N TYR A 280 17.54 -25.98 -5.42
CA TYR A 280 17.02 -25.68 -6.76
C TYR A 280 17.92 -24.68 -7.46
N MET A 281 18.36 -23.63 -6.78
CA MET A 281 19.31 -22.67 -7.39
C MET A 281 20.64 -23.33 -7.76
N GLN A 282 21.14 -24.24 -6.92
CA GLN A 282 22.35 -25.02 -7.21
C GLN A 282 22.19 -25.92 -8.42
N GLN A 283 21.05 -26.58 -8.61
CA GLN A 283 20.77 -27.41 -9.80
C GLN A 283 20.79 -26.61 -11.11
N PHE A 284 20.45 -25.32 -11.05
CA PHE A 284 20.48 -24.43 -12.22
C PHE A 284 21.81 -23.67 -12.36
N ASP A 285 22.84 -23.96 -11.55
CA ASP A 285 24.09 -23.18 -11.49
C ASP A 285 23.83 -21.67 -11.29
N PHE A 286 22.76 -21.34 -10.58
CA PHE A 286 22.34 -19.97 -10.31
C PHE A 286 22.81 -19.57 -8.91
N ARG A 287 23.64 -18.53 -8.80
CA ARG A 287 24.13 -18.04 -7.50
C ARG A 287 23.88 -16.55 -7.33
N VAL A 288 23.43 -16.18 -6.13
CA VAL A 288 23.18 -14.79 -5.74
C VAL A 288 24.12 -14.41 -4.62
N SER A 289 24.72 -13.22 -4.71
CA SER A 289 25.56 -12.66 -3.66
C SER A 289 24.76 -12.38 -2.38
N ASN A 290 25.37 -12.61 -1.22
CA ASN A 290 24.81 -12.20 0.06
C ASN A 290 25.15 -10.74 0.43
N GLU A 291 25.97 -10.07 -0.41
CA GLU A 291 26.38 -8.69 -0.18
C GLU A 291 25.63 -7.72 -1.09
N MET A 292 25.22 -6.60 -0.52
CA MET A 292 24.65 -5.49 -1.27
C MET A 292 25.67 -4.93 -2.27
N ALA A 293 25.26 -4.80 -3.52
CA ALA A 293 26.07 -4.23 -4.58
C ALA A 293 26.52 -2.80 -4.25
N ILE A 294 27.75 -2.48 -4.68
CA ILE A 294 28.32 -1.14 -4.54
C ILE A 294 28.34 -0.48 -5.90
N THR A 295 27.59 0.62 -6.05
CA THR A 295 27.59 1.41 -7.28
C THR A 295 28.29 2.75 -7.08
N GLN A 296 28.91 3.25 -8.14
CA GLN A 296 29.35 4.63 -8.22
C GLN A 296 28.15 5.52 -8.54
N ALA A 297 27.97 6.57 -7.76
CA ALA A 297 26.96 7.60 -7.95
C ALA A 297 27.61 8.98 -7.91
N ARG A 298 26.82 10.02 -8.17
CA ARG A 298 27.30 11.41 -8.19
C ARG A 298 26.36 12.30 -7.39
N ILE A 299 26.93 13.20 -6.60
CA ILE A 299 26.18 14.25 -5.90
C ILE A 299 26.23 15.49 -6.77
N LEU A 300 25.08 15.85 -7.34
CA LEU A 300 24.92 17.07 -8.12
C LEU A 300 25.00 18.30 -7.21
N PRO A 301 25.61 19.40 -7.66
CA PRO A 301 25.55 20.67 -6.93
C PRO A 301 24.10 21.16 -6.86
N ALA A 302 23.71 21.77 -5.73
CA ALA A 302 22.41 22.42 -5.63
C ALA A 302 22.36 23.59 -6.64
N PRO A 303 21.21 23.81 -7.32
CA PRO A 303 21.05 24.97 -8.17
C PRO A 303 21.07 26.25 -7.34
N ASN A 304 21.53 27.36 -7.93
CA ASN A 304 21.38 28.67 -7.32
C ASN A 304 19.94 29.15 -7.58
N TYR A 305 19.27 29.58 -6.53
CA TYR A 305 17.93 30.12 -6.61
C TYR A 305 17.90 31.51 -6.00
N SER A 306 17.10 32.39 -6.60
CA SER A 306 16.81 33.72 -6.05
C SER A 306 15.54 33.63 -5.21
N ILE A 307 15.56 34.23 -4.02
CA ILE A 307 14.41 34.34 -3.11
C ILE A 307 13.84 35.73 -3.25
N ILE A 308 12.52 35.83 -3.42
CA ILE A 308 11.82 37.11 -3.29
C ILE A 308 11.58 37.34 -1.78
N LEU A 309 12.08 38.46 -1.26
CA LEU A 309 12.09 38.72 0.19
C LEU A 309 10.66 38.80 0.73
N LEU A 310 10.39 38.02 1.79
CA LEU A 310 9.09 38.01 2.50
C LEU A 310 8.64 39.39 3.00
N LEU A 311 9.56 40.32 3.23
CA LEU A 311 9.25 41.69 3.67
C LEU A 311 8.47 42.48 2.61
N GLU A 312 8.82 42.33 1.33
CA GLU A 312 8.13 42.99 0.22
C GLU A 312 6.69 42.45 0.10
N ILE A 313 6.54 41.12 0.18
CA ILE A 313 5.24 40.43 0.10
C ILE A 313 4.28 40.85 1.23
N VAL A 314 4.78 40.98 2.47
CA VAL A 314 3.92 41.36 3.62
C VAL A 314 3.47 42.80 3.55
N GLN A 315 4.33 43.72 3.08
CA GLN A 315 3.95 45.13 2.89
C GLN A 315 2.89 45.29 1.82
N GLU A 316 3.04 44.61 0.68
CA GLU A 316 2.03 44.60 -0.39
C GLU A 316 0.69 44.05 0.11
N MET A 317 0.70 42.96 0.88
CA MET A 317 -0.53 42.33 1.38
C MET A 317 -1.35 43.25 2.32
N GLN A 318 -0.70 44.03 3.19
CA GLN A 318 -1.40 44.93 4.11
C GLN A 318 -2.06 46.11 3.40
N VAL A 319 -1.36 46.70 2.43
CA VAL A 319 -1.91 47.79 1.60
C VAL A 319 -3.09 47.28 0.77
N TRP A 320 -2.97 46.07 0.23
CA TRP A 320 -3.99 45.44 -0.60
C TRP A 320 -5.28 45.10 0.17
N LEU A 321 -5.15 44.55 1.38
CA LEU A 321 -6.30 44.29 2.28
C LEU A 321 -7.05 45.56 2.66
N LYS A 322 -6.32 46.64 2.96
CA LYS A 322 -6.92 47.93 3.31
C LYS A 322 -7.69 48.51 2.12
N ALA A 323 -7.07 48.55 0.94
CA ALA A 323 -7.70 49.04 -0.28
C ALA A 323 -8.95 48.23 -0.68
N GLY A 324 -8.90 46.89 -0.57
CA GLY A 324 -10.05 46.03 -0.87
C GLY A 324 -11.24 46.22 0.07
N ASN A 325 -10.97 46.39 1.38
CA ASN A 325 -11.99 46.67 2.38
C ASN A 325 -12.62 48.05 2.16
N ASP A 326 -11.80 49.07 1.89
CA ASP A 326 -12.26 50.43 1.62
C ASP A 326 -13.08 50.50 0.33
N ALA A 327 -12.72 49.70 -0.70
CA ALA A 327 -13.41 49.63 -1.98
C ALA A 327 -14.67 48.72 -2.00
N LYS A 328 -14.97 48.01 -0.90
CA LYS A 328 -16.01 46.95 -0.85
C LYS A 328 -15.89 45.93 -1.99
N ALA A 329 -14.66 45.66 -2.43
CA ALA A 329 -14.40 44.73 -3.52
C ALA A 329 -14.56 43.28 -3.05
N GLN A 330 -14.78 42.38 -4.00
CA GLN A 330 -14.78 40.94 -3.71
C GLN A 330 -13.38 40.52 -3.21
N PRO A 331 -13.28 39.73 -2.12
CA PRO A 331 -11.99 39.36 -1.57
C PRO A 331 -11.21 38.44 -2.53
N GLN A 332 -9.92 38.72 -2.71
CA GLN A 332 -9.02 37.82 -3.47
C GLN A 332 -8.73 36.52 -2.72
N LEU A 333 -8.75 36.53 -1.39
CA LEU A 333 -8.47 35.37 -0.55
C LEU A 333 -9.34 35.37 0.70
N ILE A 334 -9.82 34.18 1.07
CA ILE A 334 -10.53 33.93 2.33
C ILE A 334 -9.67 33.01 3.20
N LEU A 335 -9.32 33.50 4.40
CA LEU A 335 -8.63 32.71 5.42
C LEU A 335 -9.66 32.01 6.31
N CYS A 336 -9.72 30.68 6.25
CA CYS A 336 -10.65 29.86 7.03
C CYS A 336 -9.94 29.25 8.25
N ILE A 337 -10.45 29.52 9.45
CA ILE A 337 -9.94 28.94 10.69
C ILE A 337 -10.75 27.70 11.04
N LEU A 338 -10.09 26.54 11.03
CA LEU A 338 -10.73 25.25 11.27
C LEU A 338 -10.58 24.82 12.73
N PRO A 339 -11.67 24.39 13.40
CA PRO A 339 -11.60 23.93 14.78
C PRO A 339 -10.98 22.52 14.92
N ASN A 340 -10.99 21.72 13.85
CA ASN A 340 -10.50 20.34 13.84
C ASN A 340 -10.00 19.91 12.45
N THR A 341 -9.55 18.66 12.33
CA THR A 341 -9.07 18.02 11.09
C THR A 341 -10.20 17.36 10.29
N GLY A 342 -11.46 17.72 10.53
CA GLY A 342 -12.62 17.08 9.92
C GLY A 342 -12.68 17.29 8.41
N VAL A 343 -12.71 16.18 7.66
CA VAL A 343 -12.77 16.15 6.19
C VAL A 343 -14.04 16.85 5.67
N SER A 344 -15.19 16.69 6.35
CA SER A 344 -16.47 17.24 5.90
C SER A 344 -16.46 18.76 5.78
N LEU A 345 -15.93 19.49 6.78
CA LEU A 345 -15.92 20.96 6.75
C LEU A 345 -14.88 21.49 5.74
N TYR A 346 -13.71 20.86 5.69
CA TYR A 346 -12.62 21.30 4.82
C TYR A 346 -12.90 21.01 3.34
N ASP A 347 -13.17 19.74 2.99
CA ASP A 347 -13.29 19.30 1.60
C ASP A 347 -14.70 19.54 1.03
N ALA A 348 -15.76 19.14 1.76
CA ALA A 348 -17.12 19.15 1.21
C ALA A 348 -17.77 20.54 1.14
N GLU A 349 -17.35 21.45 2.03
CA GLU A 349 -17.90 22.80 2.11
C GLU A 349 -16.89 23.84 1.60
N ILE A 350 -15.82 24.09 2.36
CA ILE A 350 -14.93 25.24 2.08
C ILE A 350 -14.23 25.11 0.73
N LYS A 351 -13.57 23.97 0.47
CA LYS A 351 -12.81 23.75 -0.76
C LYS A 351 -13.72 23.62 -1.97
N ARG A 352 -14.78 22.83 -1.86
CA ARG A 352 -15.79 22.70 -2.93
C ARG A 352 -16.36 24.07 -3.32
N VAL A 353 -16.86 24.85 -2.36
CA VAL A 353 -17.48 26.16 -2.66
C VAL A 353 -16.45 27.15 -3.21
N GLY A 354 -15.28 27.27 -2.56
CA GLY A 354 -14.23 28.18 -3.00
C GLY A 354 -13.71 27.86 -4.40
N ASP A 355 -13.38 26.59 -4.66
CA ASP A 355 -12.67 26.20 -5.88
C ASP A 355 -13.62 25.91 -7.07
N THR A 356 -14.91 25.61 -6.82
CA THR A 356 -15.86 25.23 -7.90
C THR A 356 -17.09 26.13 -8.06
N VAL A 357 -17.49 26.89 -7.03
CA VAL A 357 -18.71 27.71 -7.07
C VAL A 357 -18.38 29.20 -7.15
N THR A 358 -17.54 29.70 -6.25
CA THR A 358 -17.25 31.14 -6.16
C THR A 358 -15.98 31.54 -6.91
N GLY A 359 -15.05 30.60 -7.10
CA GLY A 359 -13.73 30.87 -7.67
C GLY A 359 -12.81 31.70 -6.75
N VAL A 360 -13.22 31.97 -5.51
CA VAL A 360 -12.42 32.74 -4.55
C VAL A 360 -11.42 31.82 -3.88
N VAL A 361 -10.15 32.25 -3.89
CA VAL A 361 -9.06 31.49 -3.27
C VAL A 361 -9.31 31.33 -1.77
N THR A 362 -9.34 30.08 -1.30
CA THR A 362 -9.45 29.76 0.13
C THR A 362 -8.14 29.21 0.70
N LEU A 363 -7.74 29.69 1.88
CA LEU A 363 -6.61 29.15 2.66
C LEU A 363 -7.12 28.73 4.04
N CYS A 364 -6.91 27.47 4.42
CA CYS A 364 -7.36 26.97 5.72
C CYS A 364 -6.20 26.81 6.70
N ILE A 365 -6.39 27.25 7.94
CA ILE A 365 -5.47 27.04 9.07
C ILE A 365 -6.19 26.39 10.23
N GLN A 366 -5.48 25.59 11.02
CA GLN A 366 -6.07 25.00 12.23
C GLN A 366 -5.98 25.98 13.40
N SER A 367 -7.07 26.13 14.14
CA SER A 367 -7.16 27.03 15.31
C SER A 367 -6.02 26.80 16.31
N ARG A 368 -5.65 25.53 16.56
CA ARG A 368 -4.52 25.16 17.44
C ARG A 368 -3.19 25.83 17.08
N ASN A 369 -2.95 26.10 15.79
CA ASN A 369 -1.71 26.73 15.33
C ASN A 369 -1.72 28.25 15.51
N MET A 370 -2.87 28.84 15.85
CA MET A 370 -2.98 30.27 16.15
C MET A 370 -2.54 30.58 17.59
N PHE A 371 -2.76 29.66 18.52
CA PHE A 371 -2.43 29.84 19.93
C PHE A 371 -0.93 29.69 20.25
N ALA A 372 -0.15 29.12 19.33
CA ALA A 372 1.30 28.98 19.47
C ALA A 372 2.02 29.53 18.23
N ILE A 373 2.59 30.74 18.35
CA ILE A 373 3.29 31.41 17.26
C ILE A 373 4.61 30.68 16.97
N LYS A 374 4.58 29.80 15.99
CA LYS A 374 5.78 29.16 15.44
C LYS A 374 6.18 29.90 14.17
N LYS A 375 7.31 30.61 14.19
CA LYS A 375 7.80 31.41 13.05
C LYS A 375 7.81 30.60 11.75
N GLN A 376 8.35 29.38 11.77
CA GLN A 376 8.40 28.51 10.60
C GLN A 376 7.02 28.16 10.03
N TYR A 377 6.01 27.98 10.90
CA TYR A 377 4.65 27.69 10.45
C TYR A 377 4.08 28.86 9.64
N TRP A 378 4.21 30.08 10.17
CA TRP A 378 3.70 31.27 9.51
C TRP A 378 4.44 31.61 8.22
N VAL A 379 5.76 31.40 8.18
CA VAL A 379 6.52 31.49 6.91
C VAL A 379 5.91 30.55 5.86
N ASN A 380 5.64 29.29 6.21
CA ASN A 380 5.02 28.34 5.29
C ASN A 380 3.58 28.72 4.89
N VAL A 381 2.84 29.43 5.75
CA VAL A 381 1.51 29.97 5.42
C VAL A 381 1.65 31.11 4.40
N TYR A 382 2.57 32.04 4.59
CA TYR A 382 2.81 33.14 3.65
C TYR A 382 3.27 32.65 2.28
N LEU A 383 4.14 31.62 2.23
CA LEU A 383 4.55 31.00 0.96
C LEU A 383 3.35 30.48 0.16
N LYS A 384 2.32 29.94 0.84
CA LYS A 384 1.09 29.46 0.20
C LYS A 384 0.17 30.59 -0.23
N ILE A 385 0.07 31.67 0.56
CA ILE A 385 -0.72 32.86 0.20
C ILE A 385 -0.16 33.46 -1.08
N ASN A 386 1.14 33.74 -1.10
CA ASN A 386 1.81 34.33 -2.25
C ASN A 386 1.60 33.52 -3.53
N ALA A 387 1.84 32.20 -3.47
CA ALA A 387 1.65 31.31 -4.62
C ALA A 387 0.18 31.27 -5.12
N LYS A 388 -0.80 31.28 -4.20
CA LYS A 388 -2.23 31.27 -4.57
C LYS A 388 -2.72 32.58 -5.16
N LEU A 389 -2.09 33.70 -4.80
CA LEU A 389 -2.36 35.02 -5.37
C LEU A 389 -1.55 35.28 -6.66
N GLY A 390 -0.85 34.26 -7.18
CA GLY A 390 -0.10 34.35 -8.43
C GLY A 390 1.34 34.87 -8.30
N GLY A 391 1.79 35.13 -7.07
CA GLY A 391 3.15 35.57 -6.77
C GLY A 391 4.17 34.44 -6.82
N MET A 392 5.44 34.82 -6.96
CA MET A 392 6.58 33.90 -7.00
C MET A 392 7.35 33.96 -5.68
N ASN A 393 7.69 32.80 -5.11
CA ASN A 393 8.48 32.75 -3.87
C ASN A 393 9.99 32.66 -4.16
N SER A 394 10.35 31.85 -5.15
CA SER A 394 11.74 31.63 -5.57
C SER A 394 11.77 31.09 -6.99
N PHE A 395 12.85 31.35 -7.71
CA PHE A 395 13.09 30.79 -9.04
C PHE A 395 14.57 30.42 -9.21
N ILE A 396 14.84 29.44 -10.09
CA ILE A 396 16.19 29.02 -10.43
C ILE A 396 16.77 30.02 -11.44
N ASN A 397 18.07 30.31 -11.34
CA ASN A 397 18.73 31.22 -12.29
C ASN A 397 18.57 30.70 -13.74
N PRO A 398 18.11 31.53 -14.70
CA PRO A 398 17.90 31.11 -16.09
C PRO A 398 19.13 30.50 -16.78
N SER A 399 20.34 30.92 -16.37
CA SER A 399 21.61 30.36 -16.87
C SER A 399 21.83 28.89 -16.50
N GLN A 400 21.10 28.38 -15.49
CA GLN A 400 21.17 26.99 -15.04
C GLN A 400 20.02 26.13 -15.60
N LEU A 401 19.08 26.75 -16.33
CA LEU A 401 17.92 26.10 -16.96
C LEU A 401 17.89 26.39 -18.46
N LEU A 402 19.03 26.24 -19.15
CA LEU A 402 19.18 26.59 -20.57
C LEU A 402 18.10 25.95 -21.47
N PHE A 403 17.75 24.68 -21.23
CA PHE A 403 16.71 24.00 -22.01
C PHE A 403 15.29 24.61 -21.87
N VAL A 404 15.05 25.38 -20.80
CA VAL A 404 13.80 26.10 -20.56
C VAL A 404 13.92 27.56 -21.02
N SER A 405 15.09 28.17 -20.84
CA SER A 405 15.29 29.61 -21.05
C SER A 405 15.71 29.99 -22.47
N GLU A 406 16.32 29.10 -23.25
CA GLU A 406 16.80 29.38 -24.62
C GLU A 406 15.68 29.31 -25.67
N SER A 407 14.64 28.53 -25.42
CA SER A 407 13.49 28.36 -26.32
C SER A 407 12.18 28.31 -25.54
N PRO A 408 11.05 28.75 -26.13
CA PRO A 408 9.74 28.58 -25.50
C PRO A 408 9.44 27.09 -25.20
N THR A 409 9.58 26.73 -23.93
CA THR A 409 9.47 25.35 -23.43
C THR A 409 8.38 25.27 -22.36
N ILE A 410 7.53 24.25 -22.43
CA ILE A 410 6.51 23.95 -21.41
C ILE A 410 6.90 22.69 -20.62
N ILE A 411 6.86 22.77 -19.29
CA ILE A 411 7.08 21.64 -18.39
C ILE A 411 5.72 21.10 -17.96
N LEU A 412 5.48 19.81 -18.24
CA LEU A 412 4.27 19.10 -17.86
C LEU A 412 4.55 18.05 -16.79
N GLY A 413 3.73 18.01 -15.74
CA GLY A 413 3.71 16.93 -14.76
C GLY A 413 2.33 16.28 -14.74
N ALA A 414 2.28 14.96 -14.88
CA ALA A 414 1.02 14.20 -14.88
C ALA A 414 1.00 13.15 -13.77
N SER A 415 -0.15 12.97 -13.12
CA SER A 415 -0.34 11.98 -12.07
C SER A 415 -1.77 11.45 -12.05
N VAL A 416 -1.93 10.19 -11.64
CA VAL A 416 -3.24 9.55 -11.43
C VAL A 416 -3.33 9.09 -9.98
N ILE A 417 -4.44 9.42 -9.33
CA ILE A 417 -4.76 8.97 -7.97
C ILE A 417 -5.88 7.95 -8.05
N HIS A 418 -5.65 6.77 -7.47
CA HIS A 418 -6.63 5.70 -7.39
C HIS A 418 -7.36 5.70 -6.04
N PRO A 419 -8.58 5.15 -5.99
CA PRO A 419 -9.27 4.85 -4.74
C PRO A 419 -8.46 3.94 -3.81
N VAL A 420 -8.88 3.88 -2.55
CA VAL A 420 -8.28 2.93 -1.59
C VAL A 420 -8.53 1.48 -2.06
N PRO A 421 -7.59 0.55 -1.81
CA PRO A 421 -7.78 -0.85 -2.17
C PRO A 421 -9.11 -1.42 -1.65
N GLY A 422 -9.93 -1.96 -2.54
CA GLY A 422 -11.25 -2.51 -2.23
C GLY A 422 -12.43 -1.55 -2.38
N ASP A 423 -12.20 -0.27 -2.66
CA ASP A 423 -13.25 0.69 -3.04
C ASP A 423 -13.44 0.68 -4.56
N THR A 424 -14.53 0.06 -5.01
CA THR A 424 -14.94 0.02 -6.43
C THR A 424 -15.92 1.13 -6.80
N SER A 425 -16.34 1.94 -5.83
CA SER A 425 -17.38 2.96 -6.02
C SER A 425 -16.83 4.28 -6.53
N ARG A 426 -15.55 4.56 -6.23
CA ARG A 426 -14.89 5.81 -6.60
C ARG A 426 -14.07 5.64 -7.88
N PRO A 427 -14.07 6.64 -8.78
CA PRO A 427 -13.21 6.62 -9.95
C PRO A 427 -11.79 7.04 -9.61
N SER A 428 -10.86 6.84 -10.54
CA SER A 428 -9.52 7.43 -10.47
C SER A 428 -9.57 8.88 -10.95
N ILE A 429 -8.64 9.71 -10.45
CA ILE A 429 -8.54 11.12 -10.83
C ILE A 429 -7.18 11.36 -11.47
N ALA A 430 -7.16 11.80 -12.71
CA ALA A 430 -5.97 12.27 -13.40
C ALA A 430 -5.81 13.77 -13.25
N ALA A 431 -4.58 14.21 -13.03
CA ALA A 431 -4.21 15.62 -12.99
C ALA A 431 -2.98 15.86 -13.87
N VAL A 432 -3.02 16.92 -14.67
CA VAL A 432 -1.90 17.42 -15.46
C VAL A 432 -1.64 18.86 -15.04
N ALA A 433 -0.42 19.16 -14.65
CA ALA A 433 0.04 20.51 -14.34
C ALA A 433 1.03 20.99 -15.40
N ALA A 434 0.93 22.26 -15.80
CA ALA A 434 1.73 22.84 -16.87
C ALA A 434 2.34 24.19 -16.44
N SER A 435 3.62 24.40 -16.71
CA SER A 435 4.29 25.68 -16.45
C SER A 435 3.74 26.78 -17.37
N ILE A 436 3.58 28.00 -16.85
CA ILE A 436 3.04 29.15 -17.61
C ILE A 436 4.00 30.35 -17.68
N ASP A 437 5.25 30.14 -17.33
CA ASP A 437 6.28 31.17 -17.32
C ASP A 437 7.66 30.57 -17.65
N ALA A 438 8.56 31.39 -18.19
CA ALA A 438 9.91 30.97 -18.58
C ALA A 438 10.78 30.52 -17.39
N MET A 439 10.39 30.85 -16.16
CA MET A 439 11.08 30.42 -14.94
C MET A 439 10.55 29.08 -14.41
N ALA A 440 9.51 28.52 -15.03
CA ALA A 440 8.79 27.33 -14.57
C ALA A 440 8.42 27.39 -13.08
N SER A 441 7.98 28.58 -12.63
CA SER A 441 7.68 28.88 -11.23
C SER A 441 6.18 28.89 -10.94
N ARG A 442 5.35 29.09 -11.98
CA ARG A 442 3.90 29.10 -11.89
C ARG A 442 3.33 27.98 -12.75
N TYR A 443 2.29 27.32 -12.23
CA TYR A 443 1.64 26.19 -12.89
C TYR A 443 0.14 26.37 -12.91
N VAL A 444 -0.48 25.94 -14.00
CA VAL A 444 -1.93 25.70 -14.10
C VAL A 444 -2.20 24.21 -14.12
N ALA A 445 -3.38 23.79 -13.71
CA ALA A 445 -3.74 22.38 -13.63
C ALA A 445 -5.06 22.09 -14.36
N SER A 446 -5.10 20.93 -15.02
CA SER A 446 -6.31 20.33 -15.58
C SER A 446 -6.54 18.98 -14.88
N ILE A 447 -7.80 18.70 -14.52
CA ILE A 447 -8.18 17.49 -13.76
C ILE A 447 -9.30 16.77 -14.51
N ARG A 448 -9.24 15.44 -14.56
CA ARG A 448 -10.27 14.57 -15.16
C ARG A 448 -10.54 13.34 -14.31
N VAL A 449 -11.80 12.91 -14.33
CA VAL A 449 -12.25 11.67 -13.73
C VAL A 449 -12.15 10.56 -14.78
N GLN A 450 -11.52 9.44 -14.45
CA GLN A 450 -11.20 8.37 -15.41
C GLN A 450 -10.87 7.03 -14.73
N GLN A 451 -10.46 6.05 -15.54
CA GLN A 451 -9.86 4.79 -15.11
C GLN A 451 -8.31 4.89 -15.16
N GLU A 452 -7.58 3.76 -15.17
CA GLU A 452 -6.14 3.72 -14.82
C GLU A 452 -5.19 4.54 -15.72
N VAL A 453 -5.42 4.58 -17.04
CA VAL A 453 -4.56 5.31 -18.00
C VAL A 453 -5.17 6.67 -18.32
N ILE A 454 -4.33 7.72 -18.45
CA ILE A 454 -4.76 9.08 -18.84
C ILE A 454 -5.27 9.10 -20.30
N SER A 455 -6.52 8.69 -20.48
CA SER A 455 -7.19 8.59 -21.78
C SER A 455 -7.45 9.94 -22.44
N HIS A 456 -7.56 11.00 -21.63
CA HIS A 456 -7.88 12.36 -22.09
C HIS A 456 -6.66 13.30 -22.08
N LEU A 457 -5.44 12.77 -22.11
CA LEU A 457 -4.23 13.59 -22.00
C LEU A 457 -4.20 14.69 -23.07
N ALA A 458 -4.54 14.36 -24.32
CA ALA A 458 -4.57 15.31 -25.43
C ALA A 458 -5.51 16.50 -25.17
N ASP A 459 -6.67 16.29 -24.56
CA ASP A 459 -7.60 17.37 -24.22
C ASP A 459 -7.19 18.15 -22.97
N MET A 460 -6.42 17.52 -22.07
CA MET A 460 -5.88 18.19 -20.88
C MET A 460 -4.69 19.08 -21.19
N THR A 461 -4.02 18.87 -22.33
CA THR A 461 -2.86 19.64 -22.80
C THR A 461 -3.17 20.69 -23.86
N LYS A 462 -4.43 20.76 -24.33
CA LYS A 462 -4.93 21.88 -25.15
C LYS A 462 -5.20 23.09 -24.26
#